data_AF-A0A959LSR2-F1
#
_entry.id   AF-A0A959LSR2-F1
#
_cell.length_a   1.000
_cell.length_b   1.000
_cell.length_c   1.000
_cell.angle_alpha   90.00
_cell.angle_beta   90.00
_cell.angle_gamma   90.00
#
_symmetry.space_group_name_H-M   'P 1'
#
loop_
_entity.id
_entity.type
_entity.pdbx_description
1 polymer ?
#
loop_
_entity_poly.entity_id
_entity_poly.type
_entity_poly.pdbx_seq_one_letter_code
_entity_poly.pdbx_strand_id
1 'polypeptide(L)'
;MDIREQLSITNSTENIELVANWVAHDDKKFRQLLKLFLDDEYRIVQRAAHALGKVVDINPEAIQPHIVTLVKKLSEPDVPVAIKRNIVRVLQYIDIPEEYHGALMNVCFNL
;
A
#
# COMPACT_ATOMS: atom_id res chain seq x y z
N MET A 1 0.50 2.97 -19.16
CA MET A 1 -0.72 3.30 -18.40
C MET A 1 -0.35 4.29 -17.32
N ASP A 2 -1.07 5.40 -17.22
CA ASP A 2 -1.01 6.28 -16.06
C ASP A 2 -1.86 5.65 -14.94
N ILE A 3 -1.24 5.38 -13.79
CA ILE A 3 -1.89 4.65 -12.69
C ILE A 3 -2.99 5.51 -12.06
N ARG A 4 -2.78 6.82 -11.93
CA ARG A 4 -3.73 7.73 -11.31
C ARG A 4 -4.97 7.88 -12.17
N GLU A 5 -4.78 8.12 -13.47
CA GLU A 5 -5.88 8.19 -14.43
C GLU A 5 -6.66 6.87 -14.45
N GLN A 6 -5.97 5.73 -14.50
CA GLN A 6 -6.64 4.43 -14.51
C GLN A 6 -7.47 4.19 -13.24
N LEU A 7 -6.92 4.52 -12.07
CA LEU A 7 -7.64 4.42 -10.79
C LEU A 7 -8.81 5.40 -10.72
N SER A 8 -8.84 6.48 -11.49
CA SER A 8 -9.95 7.43 -11.50
C SER A 8 -11.18 6.94 -12.28
N ILE A 9 -10.98 6.10 -13.31
CA ILE A 9 -12.03 5.62 -14.24
C ILE A 9 -13.14 4.89 -13.49
N THR A 10 -12.80 3.83 -12.76
CA THR A 10 -13.77 2.99 -12.04
C THR A 10 -13.14 2.31 -10.83
N ASN A 11 -13.97 1.95 -9.85
CA ASN A 11 -13.58 1.16 -8.68
C ASN A 11 -13.86 -0.35 -8.87
N SER A 12 -14.13 -0.80 -10.10
CA SER A 12 -14.41 -2.20 -10.38
C SER A 12 -13.18 -3.08 -10.07
N THR A 13 -13.45 -4.33 -9.66
CA THR A 13 -12.39 -5.29 -9.34
C THR A 13 -11.48 -5.51 -10.54
N GLU A 14 -12.04 -5.58 -11.75
CA GLU A 14 -11.29 -5.79 -13.00
C GLU A 14 -10.30 -4.65 -13.25
N ASN A 15 -10.70 -3.40 -12.99
CA ASN A 15 -9.80 -2.26 -13.14
C ASN A 15 -8.66 -2.27 -12.12
N ILE A 16 -8.97 -2.67 -10.89
CA ILE A 16 -7.97 -2.75 -9.81
C ILE A 16 -6.98 -3.88 -10.09
N GLU A 17 -7.45 -5.01 -10.58
CA GLU A 17 -6.61 -6.13 -10.99
C GLU A 17 -5.77 -5.79 -12.22
N LEU A 18 -6.29 -5.00 -13.18
CA LEU A 18 -5.51 -4.48 -14.29
C LEU A 18 -4.32 -3.63 -13.79
N VAL A 19 -4.58 -2.70 -12.86
CA VAL A 19 -3.53 -1.88 -12.24
C VAL A 19 -2.52 -2.75 -11.50
N ALA A 20 -3.00 -3.71 -10.70
CA ALA A 20 -2.13 -4.58 -9.91
C ALA A 20 -1.19 -5.42 -10.79
N ASN A 21 -1.74 -6.08 -11.82
CA ASN A 21 -0.96 -6.88 -12.76
C ASN A 21 0.08 -6.04 -13.52
N TRP A 22 -0.26 -4.80 -13.90
CA TRP A 22 0.65 -3.90 -14.57
C TRP A 22 1.84 -3.46 -13.69
N VAL A 23 1.63 -3.44 -12.38
CA VAL A 23 2.57 -2.91 -11.38
C VAL A 23 3.41 -3.99 -10.71
N ALA A 24 2.89 -5.21 -10.52
CA ALA A 24 3.44 -6.21 -9.60
C ALA A 24 4.89 -6.64 -9.85
N HIS A 25 5.38 -6.54 -11.09
CA HIS A 25 6.73 -6.97 -11.47
C HIS A 25 7.63 -5.81 -11.91
N ASP A 26 7.23 -4.57 -11.61
CA ASP A 26 7.98 -3.37 -11.99
C ASP A 26 8.04 -2.40 -10.81
N ASP A 27 9.20 -2.39 -10.16
CA ASP A 27 9.48 -1.58 -8.98
C ASP A 27 9.31 -0.06 -9.21
N LYS A 28 9.54 0.43 -10.44
CA LYS A 28 9.27 1.86 -10.74
C LYS A 28 7.77 2.13 -10.73
N LYS A 29 6.97 1.24 -11.31
CA LYS A 29 5.50 1.36 -11.30
C LYS A 29 4.94 1.14 -9.89
N PHE A 30 5.55 0.23 -9.12
CA PHE A 30 5.18 0.01 -7.73
C PHE A 30 5.32 1.27 -6.90
N ARG A 31 6.46 1.95 -7.02
CA ARG A 31 6.68 3.25 -6.36
C ARG A 31 5.64 4.30 -6.73
N GLN A 32 5.19 4.32 -7.99
CA GLN A 32 4.13 5.24 -8.41
C GLN A 32 2.80 4.91 -7.72
N LEU A 33 2.39 3.64 -7.70
CA LEU A 33 1.18 3.21 -6.98
C LEU A 33 1.27 3.52 -5.48
N LEU A 34 2.43 3.25 -4.87
CA LEU A 34 2.67 3.52 -3.46
C LEU A 34 2.56 5.02 -3.14
N LYS A 35 3.09 5.89 -4.00
CA LYS A 35 2.94 7.34 -3.84
C LYS A 35 1.48 7.79 -3.87
N LEU A 36 0.67 7.23 -4.79
CA LEU A 36 -0.76 7.54 -4.86
C LEU A 36 -1.52 7.06 -3.62
N PHE A 37 -1.10 5.93 -3.04
CA PHE A 37 -1.66 5.42 -1.80
C PHE A 37 -1.34 6.29 -0.57
N LEU A 38 -0.15 6.91 -0.53
CA LEU A 38 0.32 7.66 0.64
C LEU A 38 -0.17 9.12 0.67
N ASP A 39 -0.25 9.78 -0.48
CA ASP A 39 -0.30 11.25 -0.55
C ASP A 39 -1.36 11.84 -1.51
N ASP A 40 -2.26 11.02 -2.09
CA ASP A 40 -3.29 11.52 -3.03
C ASP A 40 -4.64 11.82 -2.31
N GLU A 41 -5.64 12.23 -3.09
CA GLU A 41 -6.99 12.47 -2.60
C GLU A 41 -7.65 11.16 -2.12
N TYR A 42 -8.57 11.29 -1.15
CA TYR A 42 -9.20 10.17 -0.45
C TYR A 42 -9.71 9.04 -1.38
N ARG A 43 -10.35 9.40 -2.50
CA ARG A 43 -10.89 8.41 -3.45
C ARG A 43 -9.79 7.63 -4.17
N ILE A 44 -8.70 8.29 -4.57
CA ILE A 44 -7.56 7.64 -5.22
C ILE A 44 -6.83 6.76 -4.21
N VAL A 45 -6.60 7.27 -2.99
CA VAL A 45 -5.98 6.52 -1.90
C VAL A 45 -6.72 5.20 -1.62
N GLN A 46 -8.05 5.22 -1.52
CA GLN A 46 -8.83 4.00 -1.29
C GLN A 46 -8.66 2.96 -2.40
N ARG A 47 -8.68 3.39 -3.67
CA ARG A 47 -8.53 2.49 -4.83
C ARG A 47 -7.09 1.98 -4.95
N ALA A 48 -6.12 2.85 -4.71
CA ALA A 48 -4.70 2.50 -4.65
C ALA A 48 -4.43 1.49 -3.53
N ALA A 49 -5.09 1.61 -2.37
CA ALA A 49 -4.98 0.66 -1.28
C ALA A 49 -5.47 -0.75 -1.68
N HIS A 50 -6.59 -0.84 -2.41
CA HIS A 50 -7.08 -2.12 -2.91
C HIS A 50 -6.13 -2.70 -3.98
N ALA A 51 -5.63 -1.88 -4.89
CA ALA A 51 -4.63 -2.30 -5.88
C ALA A 51 -3.33 -2.78 -5.21
N LEU A 52 -2.84 -2.07 -4.19
CA LEU A 52 -1.67 -2.46 -3.41
C LEU A 52 -1.87 -3.83 -2.76
N GLY A 53 -3.07 -4.08 -2.21
CA GLY A 53 -3.44 -5.39 -1.72
C GLY A 53 -3.25 -6.48 -2.79
N LYS A 54 -3.87 -6.29 -3.96
CA LYS A 54 -3.77 -7.23 -5.08
C LYS A 54 -2.34 -7.41 -5.59
N VAL A 55 -1.52 -6.36 -5.60
CA VAL A 55 -0.10 -6.47 -5.98
C VAL A 55 0.63 -7.42 -5.03
N VAL A 56 0.41 -7.29 -3.73
CA VAL A 56 1.07 -8.14 -2.73
C VAL A 56 0.55 -9.59 -2.79
N ASP A 57 -0.71 -9.80 -3.20
CA ASP A 57 -1.22 -11.16 -3.48
C ASP A 57 -0.50 -11.80 -4.68
N ILE A 58 -0.01 -11.01 -5.65
CA ILE A 58 0.70 -11.48 -6.85
C ILE A 58 2.21 -11.63 -6.60
N ASN A 59 2.84 -10.61 -6.02
CA ASN A 59 4.26 -10.54 -5.75
C ASN A 59 4.49 -9.93 -4.36
N PRO A 60 4.53 -10.76 -3.31
CA PRO A 60 4.76 -10.30 -1.95
C PRO A 60 6.09 -9.56 -1.77
N GLU A 61 7.15 -9.97 -2.48
CA GLU A 61 8.49 -9.40 -2.36
C GLU A 61 8.57 -7.94 -2.83
N ALA A 62 7.62 -7.49 -3.67
CA ALA A 62 7.57 -6.11 -4.16
C ALA A 62 7.46 -5.08 -3.02
N ILE A 63 6.94 -5.46 -1.85
CA ILE A 63 6.79 -4.55 -0.71
C ILE A 63 8.07 -4.40 0.12
N GLN A 64 8.99 -5.37 0.04
CA GLN A 64 10.17 -5.44 0.90
C GLN A 64 11.06 -4.18 0.83
N PRO A 65 11.33 -3.59 -0.36
CA PRO A 65 12.12 -2.36 -0.44
C PRO A 65 11.45 -1.13 0.18
N HIS A 66 10.15 -1.21 0.52
CA HIS A 66 9.33 -0.08 0.94
C HIS A 66 8.92 -0.13 2.41
N ILE A 67 9.40 -1.12 3.16
CA ILE A 67 9.05 -1.31 4.57
C ILE A 67 9.28 -0.07 5.42
N VAL A 68 10.45 0.57 5.28
CA VAL A 68 10.81 1.76 6.08
C VAL A 68 9.82 2.90 5.82
N THR A 69 9.41 3.10 4.57
CA THR A 69 8.42 4.12 4.20
C THR A 69 7.06 3.82 4.83
N LEU A 70 6.63 2.56 4.79
CA LEU A 70 5.36 2.12 5.34
C LEU A 70 5.29 2.24 6.87
N VAL A 71 6.35 1.81 7.57
CA VAL A 71 6.43 1.92 9.03
C VAL A 71 6.45 3.38 9.47
N LYS A 72 7.20 4.23 8.76
CA LYS A 72 7.18 5.68 8.99
C LYS A 72 5.79 6.26 8.82
N LYS A 73 5.08 5.87 7.74
CA LYS A 73 3.70 6.32 7.51
C LYS A 73 2.79 5.92 8.67
N LEU A 74 2.88 4.70 9.18
CA LEU A 74 2.08 4.24 10.32
C LEU A 74 2.34 5.00 11.62
N SER A 75 3.52 5.60 11.75
CA SER A 75 3.92 6.39 12.91
C SER A 75 3.48 7.86 12.82
N GLU A 76 2.94 8.30 11.68
CA GLU A 76 2.41 9.66 11.53
C GLU A 76 1.10 9.83 12.32
N PRO A 77 0.87 11.03 12.89
CA PRO A 77 -0.42 11.36 13.47
C PRO A 77 -1.51 11.39 12.39
N ASP A 78 -2.76 11.15 12.79
CA ASP A 78 -3.95 11.32 11.95
C ASP A 78 -4.01 10.51 10.64
N VAL A 79 -3.23 9.43 10.55
CA VAL A 79 -3.32 8.50 9.41
C VAL A 79 -4.71 7.84 9.40
N PRO A 80 -5.47 7.93 8.30
CA PRO A 80 -6.78 7.28 8.20
C PRO A 80 -6.70 5.78 8.50
N VAL A 81 -7.66 5.26 9.28
CA VAL A 81 -7.75 3.84 9.65
C VAL A 81 -7.67 2.91 8.42
N ALA A 82 -8.29 3.32 7.31
CA ALA A 82 -8.23 2.56 6.05
C ALA A 82 -6.81 2.40 5.48
N ILE A 83 -5.95 3.43 5.62
CA ILE A 83 -4.54 3.36 5.24
C ILE A 83 -3.82 2.43 6.21
N LYS A 84 -3.98 2.64 7.53
CA LYS A 84 -3.31 1.82 8.55
C LYS A 84 -3.57 0.32 8.35
N ARG A 85 -4.83 -0.06 8.17
CA ARG A 85 -5.24 -1.46 7.92
C ARG A 85 -4.56 -2.06 6.69
N ASN A 86 -4.46 -1.30 5.59
CA ASN A 86 -3.82 -1.80 4.38
C ASN A 86 -2.30 -1.95 4.56
N ILE A 87 -1.65 -1.01 5.24
CA ILE A 87 -0.22 -1.13 5.55
C ILE A 87 0.03 -2.37 6.41
N VAL A 88 -0.71 -2.54 7.50
CA VAL A 88 -0.57 -3.71 8.39
C VAL A 88 -0.82 -5.02 7.63
N ARG A 89 -1.81 -5.06 6.73
CA ARG A 89 -2.05 -6.23 5.87
C ARG A 89 -0.85 -6.56 4.99
N VAL A 90 -0.18 -5.58 4.39
CA VAL A 90 0.97 -5.87 3.51
C VAL A 90 2.23 -6.22 4.29
N LEU A 91 2.36 -5.72 5.52
CA LEU A 91 3.48 -6.07 6.41
C LEU A 91 3.47 -7.54 6.84
N GLN A 92 2.34 -8.24 6.78
CA GLN A 92 2.27 -9.67 7.15
C GLN A 92 3.09 -10.58 6.21
N TYR A 93 3.48 -10.09 5.04
CA TYR A 93 4.17 -10.88 4.01
C TYR A 93 5.67 -10.66 3.97
N ILE A 94 6.23 -9.90 4.92
CA ILE A 94 7.66 -9.58 4.96
C ILE A 94 8.23 -9.75 6.36
N ASP A 95 9.53 -10.00 6.41
CA ASP A 95 10.29 -9.94 7.64
C ASP A 95 10.51 -8.48 8.04
N ILE A 96 9.90 -8.11 9.17
CA ILE A 96 10.02 -6.77 9.73
C ILE A 96 11.28 -6.72 10.61
N PRO A 97 12.19 -5.74 10.40
CA PRO A 97 13.33 -5.53 11.29
C PRO A 97 12.88 -5.29 12.73
N GLU A 98 13.60 -5.87 13.69
CA GLU A 98 13.28 -5.86 15.12
C GLU A 98 13.12 -4.43 15.69
N GLU A 99 13.90 -3.47 15.17
CA GLU A 99 13.82 -2.06 15.55
C GLU A 99 12.41 -1.44 15.36
N TYR A 100 11.59 -1.98 14.45
CA TYR A 100 10.25 -1.48 14.16
C TYR A 100 9.14 -2.22 14.91
N HIS A 101 9.43 -3.35 15.58
CA HIS A 101 8.42 -4.19 16.21
C HIS A 101 7.61 -3.45 17.28
N GLY A 102 8.29 -2.71 18.16
CA GLY A 102 7.61 -1.98 19.24
C GLY A 102 6.70 -0.86 18.72
N ALA A 103 7.15 -0.10 17.72
CA ALA A 103 6.35 0.94 17.09
C ALA A 103 5.11 0.36 16.41
N LEU A 104 5.27 -0.71 15.65
CA LEU A 104 4.17 -1.38 14.96
C LEU A 104 3.17 -2.03 15.92
N MET A 105 3.64 -2.64 17.00
CA MET A 105 2.77 -3.21 18.02
C MET A 105 1.83 -2.15 18.62
N ASN A 106 2.36 -0.96 18.94
CA ASN A 106 1.55 0.16 19.42
C ASN A 106 0.54 0.65 18.37
N VAL A 107 0.93 0.70 17.09
CA VAL A 107 0.00 1.03 16.00
C VAL A 107 -1.15 0.03 15.96
N CYS A 108 -0.87 -1.27 16.08
CA CYS A 108 -1.88 -2.32 16.05
C CYS A 108 -2.88 -2.27 17.21
N PHE A 109 -2.49 -1.78 18.40
CA PHE A 109 -3.43 -1.57 19.51
C PHE A 109 -4.35 -0.36 19.33
N ASN A 110 -4.03 0.54 18.39
CA ASN A 110 -4.75 1.78 18.12
C ASN A 110 -5.47 1.76 16.76
N LEU A 111 -5.71 0.57 16.19
CA LEU A 111 -6.40 0.36 14.91
C LEU A 111 -7.93 0.38 15.04
#